data_AF-A0A965EHZ4-F1
#
_entry.id   AF-A0A965EHZ4-F1
#
_cell.length_a   1.000
_cell.length_b   1.000
_cell.length_c   1.000
_cell.angle_alpha   90.00
_cell.angle_beta   90.00
_cell.angle_gamma   90.00
#
_symmetry.space_group_name_H-M   'P 1'
#
loop_
_entity.id
_entity.type
_entity.pdbx_description
1 polymer ?
#
loop_
_entity_poly.entity_id
_entity_poly.type
_entity_poly.pdbx_seq_one_letter_code
_entity_poly.pdbx_strand_id
1 'polypeptide(L)'
;MTLPVVAFNITSISRDNNRVFNKLEGTYNLDIEDSSKNRHTLQPVPINIAVNISILARFQTDMDQIISNFVPYTDPYFIISWSRDGIPDKEIRTEVLWSGTLNMTYPTDLNNNQPARVACDTSFTIKGWLFKADSDVVGRIFKIENNFYATDEVPANDRNAAALAKIKAALSGTNYTETRVVSAVPQPQLISLYLTPVNNSGSVSIFGSSLQYVNAVYLSGSNSSMFTNTITVSTFANVPSLSAQYPTITGVIPATSFVVESDNKITVSYPAPATTGIMNVFLFNEAGYADILP
;
A
#
# COMPACT_ATOMS: atom_id res chain seq x y z
N MET A 1 -67.12 -10.92 -25.87
CA MET A 1 -66.28 -11.23 -24.68
C MET A 1 -67.00 -12.28 -23.86
N THR A 2 -66.29 -13.33 -23.47
CA THR A 2 -66.79 -14.37 -22.56
C THR A 2 -66.51 -13.94 -21.12
N LEU A 3 -67.56 -13.76 -20.30
CA LEU A 3 -67.44 -13.47 -18.87
C LEU A 3 -67.48 -14.81 -18.10
N PRO A 4 -66.78 -14.95 -16.95
CA PRO A 4 -66.05 -13.92 -16.20
C PRO A 4 -64.64 -13.63 -16.75
N VAL A 5 -64.15 -12.40 -16.54
CA VAL A 5 -62.79 -11.97 -16.89
C VAL A 5 -62.20 -11.12 -15.75
N VAL A 6 -60.91 -11.32 -15.47
CA VAL A 6 -60.13 -10.47 -14.58
C VAL A 6 -59.08 -9.73 -15.42
N ALA A 7 -59.05 -8.40 -15.31
CA ALA A 7 -58.04 -7.56 -15.92
C ALA A 7 -57.23 -6.87 -14.83
N PHE A 8 -55.93 -6.71 -15.05
CA PHE A 8 -55.04 -5.94 -14.18
C PHE A 8 -54.36 -4.84 -14.98
N ASN A 9 -54.12 -3.69 -14.34
CA ASN A 9 -53.40 -2.57 -14.93
C ASN A 9 -52.49 -1.92 -13.88
N ILE A 10 -51.29 -1.52 -14.30
CA ILE A 10 -50.37 -0.74 -13.46
C ILE A 10 -50.78 0.73 -13.53
N THR A 11 -51.18 1.29 -12.40
CA THR A 11 -51.69 2.65 -12.29
C THR A 11 -50.56 3.65 -12.12
N SER A 12 -49.60 3.36 -11.24
CA SER A 12 -48.49 4.25 -10.95
C SER A 12 -47.31 3.52 -10.35
N ILE A 13 -46.11 4.06 -10.58
CA ILE A 13 -44.88 3.64 -9.90
C ILE A 13 -44.34 4.86 -9.16
N SER A 14 -44.16 4.75 -7.85
CA SER A 14 -43.68 5.84 -7.00
C SER A 14 -42.54 5.36 -6.12
N ARG A 15 -41.59 6.23 -5.81
CA ARG A 15 -40.51 5.92 -4.86
C ARG A 15 -41.06 5.92 -3.43
N ASP A 16 -40.65 4.92 -2.65
CA ASP A 16 -41.01 4.86 -1.23
C ASP A 16 -39.93 5.51 -0.36
N ASN A 17 -40.24 6.68 0.22
CA ASN A 17 -39.28 7.44 1.03
C ASN A 17 -39.07 6.86 2.44
N ASN A 18 -39.98 6.00 2.93
CA ASN A 18 -39.89 5.43 4.28
C ASN A 18 -38.90 4.26 4.36
N ARG A 19 -38.56 3.64 3.21
CA ARG A 19 -37.64 2.49 3.11
C ARG A 19 -36.20 2.88 2.72
N VAL A 20 -35.86 4.17 2.73
CA VAL A 20 -34.52 4.68 2.35
C VAL A 20 -33.62 4.75 3.59
N PHE A 21 -33.18 3.60 4.11
CA PHE A 21 -32.42 3.58 5.38
C PHE A 21 -30.90 3.48 5.22
N ASN A 22 -30.37 3.12 4.04
CA ASN A 22 -28.94 2.87 3.89
C ASN A 22 -28.32 3.71 2.76
N LYS A 23 -27.16 4.30 3.05
CA LYS A 23 -26.32 5.10 2.13
C LYS A 23 -25.03 4.34 1.72
N LEU A 24 -24.86 3.11 2.20
CA LEU A 24 -23.76 2.24 1.77
C LEU A 24 -23.97 1.82 0.30
N GLU A 25 -22.90 1.83 -0.50
CA GLU A 25 -23.01 1.69 -1.97
C GLU A 25 -23.55 0.33 -2.44
N GLY A 26 -23.48 -0.71 -1.61
CA GLY A 26 -24.01 -2.03 -1.97
C GLY A 26 -23.25 -3.18 -1.30
N THR A 27 -23.36 -4.37 -1.90
CA THR A 27 -22.67 -5.58 -1.42
C THR A 27 -21.91 -6.28 -2.54
N TYR A 28 -20.76 -6.87 -2.21
CA TYR A 28 -20.03 -7.76 -3.10
C TYR A 28 -20.45 -9.20 -2.82
N ASN A 29 -20.92 -9.88 -3.86
CA ASN A 29 -21.25 -11.30 -3.82
C ASN A 29 -20.31 -12.06 -4.76
N LEU A 30 -20.12 -13.36 -4.52
CA LEU A 30 -19.36 -14.20 -5.44
C LEU A 30 -20.11 -14.28 -6.77
N ASP A 31 -19.36 -14.23 -7.87
CA ASP A 31 -19.95 -14.44 -9.18
C ASP A 31 -20.30 -15.92 -9.40
N ILE A 32 -21.41 -16.18 -10.10
CA ILE A 32 -21.90 -17.55 -10.36
C ILE A 32 -20.97 -18.28 -11.33
N GLU A 33 -20.43 -17.57 -12.32
CA GLU A 33 -19.64 -18.17 -13.41
C GLU A 33 -18.17 -18.32 -13.03
N ASP A 34 -17.63 -17.39 -12.22
CA ASP A 34 -16.22 -17.36 -11.85
C ASP A 34 -16.00 -17.01 -10.37
N SER A 35 -15.68 -18.03 -9.56
CA SER A 35 -15.36 -17.89 -8.12
C SER A 35 -14.11 -17.03 -7.81
N SER A 36 -13.32 -16.66 -8.82
CA SER A 36 -12.20 -15.73 -8.68
C SER A 36 -12.62 -14.26 -8.75
N LYS A 37 -13.88 -14.00 -9.12
CA LYS A 37 -14.44 -12.67 -9.27
C LYS A 37 -15.60 -12.43 -8.32
N ASN A 38 -15.77 -11.17 -7.98
CA ASN A 38 -16.88 -10.69 -7.18
C ASN A 38 -17.79 -9.81 -8.05
N ARG A 39 -19.09 -10.03 -7.94
CA ARG A 39 -20.10 -9.15 -8.52
C ARG A 39 -20.48 -8.07 -7.51
N HIS A 40 -20.34 -6.82 -7.92
CA HIS A 40 -20.78 -5.69 -7.11
C HIS A 40 -22.27 -5.42 -7.38
N THR A 41 -23.08 -5.53 -6.34
CA THR A 41 -24.53 -5.28 -6.42
C THR A 41 -24.85 -3.99 -5.70
N LEU A 42 -25.22 -2.97 -6.47
CA LEU A 42 -25.59 -1.66 -5.93
C LEU A 42 -26.90 -1.75 -5.16
N GLN A 43 -27.04 -0.91 -4.14
CA GLN A 43 -28.28 -0.87 -3.36
C GLN A 43 -29.48 -0.50 -4.25
N PRO A 44 -30.58 -1.28 -4.20
CA PRO A 44 -31.79 -0.99 -4.96
C PRO A 44 -32.55 0.21 -4.40
N VAL A 45 -33.37 0.82 -5.26
CA VAL A 45 -34.30 1.89 -4.89
C VAL A 45 -35.66 1.26 -4.52
N PRO A 46 -36.19 1.48 -3.32
CA PRO A 46 -37.51 0.99 -2.95
C PRO A 46 -38.60 1.73 -3.74
N ILE A 47 -39.51 0.97 -4.34
CA ILE A 47 -40.63 1.49 -5.13
C ILE A 47 -41.95 0.86 -4.67
N ASN A 48 -43.04 1.61 -4.85
CA ASN A 48 -44.41 1.16 -4.67
C ASN A 48 -45.09 1.18 -6.05
N ILE A 49 -45.55 0.01 -6.48
CA ILE A 49 -46.27 -0.20 -7.74
C ILE A 49 -47.75 -0.35 -7.39
N ALA A 50 -48.57 0.60 -7.81
CA ALA A 50 -50.01 0.53 -7.65
C ALA A 50 -50.60 -0.25 -8.83
N VAL A 51 -51.36 -1.31 -8.54
CA VAL A 51 -52.03 -2.16 -9.51
C VAL A 51 -53.52 -2.12 -9.25
N ASN A 52 -54.30 -1.78 -10.27
CA ASN A 52 -55.76 -1.88 -10.24
C ASN A 52 -56.18 -3.20 -10.88
N ILE A 53 -57.09 -3.91 -10.22
CA ILE A 53 -57.70 -5.13 -10.72
C ILE A 53 -59.18 -4.84 -10.94
N SER A 54 -59.66 -5.15 -12.15
CA SER A 54 -61.05 -5.03 -12.54
C SER A 54 -61.59 -6.42 -12.90
N ILE A 55 -62.61 -6.85 -12.17
CA ILE A 55 -63.29 -8.13 -12.36
C ILE A 55 -64.62 -7.84 -13.05
N LEU A 56 -64.91 -8.54 -14.15
CA LEU A 56 -66.16 -8.43 -14.88
C LEU A 56 -66.86 -9.79 -14.88
N ALA A 57 -68.09 -9.84 -14.39
CA ALA A 57 -68.91 -11.05 -14.35
C ALA A 57 -70.33 -10.78 -14.86
N ARG A 58 -71.02 -11.84 -15.33
CA ARG A 58 -72.44 -11.74 -15.75
C ARG A 58 -73.38 -11.81 -14.54
N PHE A 59 -73.05 -12.65 -13.56
CA PHE A 59 -73.84 -12.88 -12.36
C PHE A 59 -73.06 -12.47 -11.12
N GLN A 60 -73.78 -11.98 -10.10
CA GLN A 60 -73.18 -11.64 -8.81
C GLN A 60 -72.62 -12.88 -8.10
N THR A 61 -73.24 -14.05 -8.26
CA THR A 61 -72.75 -15.31 -7.68
C THR A 61 -71.33 -15.66 -8.14
N ASP A 62 -71.02 -15.42 -9.41
CA ASP A 62 -69.69 -15.67 -9.96
C ASP A 62 -68.67 -14.68 -9.38
N MET A 63 -69.09 -13.43 -9.18
CA MET A 63 -68.29 -12.39 -8.54
C MET A 63 -67.98 -12.74 -7.08
N ASP A 64 -68.99 -13.15 -6.32
CA ASP A 64 -68.85 -13.52 -4.91
C ASP A 64 -67.91 -14.73 -4.76
N GLN A 65 -67.99 -15.70 -5.67
CA GLN A 65 -67.06 -16.83 -5.73
C GLN A 65 -65.62 -16.36 -5.96
N ILE A 66 -65.38 -15.47 -6.93
CA ILE A 66 -64.04 -14.93 -7.19
C ILE A 66 -63.51 -14.18 -5.97
N ILE A 67 -64.31 -13.29 -5.38
CA ILE A 67 -63.93 -12.49 -4.21
C ILE A 67 -63.59 -13.38 -3.01
N SER A 68 -64.43 -14.39 -2.74
CA SER A 68 -64.21 -15.32 -1.63
C SER A 68 -62.91 -16.13 -1.75
N ASN A 69 -62.38 -16.32 -2.96
CA ASN A 69 -61.16 -17.06 -3.20
C ASN A 69 -59.87 -16.26 -2.98
N PHE A 70 -59.91 -14.91 -2.99
CA PHE A 70 -58.69 -14.11 -2.81
C PHE A 70 -58.70 -13.27 -1.53
N VAL A 71 -59.85 -12.73 -1.12
CA VAL A 71 -59.93 -11.82 0.04
C VAL A 71 -59.39 -12.46 1.33
N PRO A 72 -59.73 -13.72 1.68
CA PRO A 72 -59.22 -14.35 2.91
C PRO A 72 -57.69 -14.52 2.94
N TYR A 73 -57.04 -14.53 1.77
CA TYR A 73 -55.60 -14.68 1.66
C TYR A 73 -54.86 -13.34 1.63
N THR A 74 -55.57 -12.21 1.73
CA THR A 74 -55.02 -10.85 1.57
C THR A 74 -55.06 -9.96 2.82
N ASP A 75 -55.16 -10.53 4.03
CA ASP A 75 -55.33 -9.75 5.28
C ASP A 75 -54.03 -9.42 6.05
N PRO A 76 -53.56 -8.15 6.09
CA PRO A 76 -53.79 -7.04 5.15
C PRO A 76 -52.80 -7.05 3.96
N TYR A 77 -51.84 -7.98 3.97
CA TYR A 77 -50.86 -8.16 2.92
C TYR A 77 -50.45 -9.63 2.83
N PHE A 78 -49.90 -10.02 1.68
CA PHE A 78 -49.19 -11.27 1.52
C PHE A 78 -47.77 -10.99 1.02
N ILE A 79 -46.87 -11.96 1.20
CA ILE A 79 -45.45 -11.82 0.85
C ILE A 79 -45.14 -12.75 -0.31
N ILE A 80 -44.50 -12.21 -1.34
CA ILE A 80 -43.93 -12.96 -2.46
C ILE A 80 -42.41 -12.98 -2.30
N SER A 81 -41.81 -14.16 -2.31
CA SER A 81 -40.36 -14.36 -2.40
C SER A 81 -39.98 -14.59 -3.87
N TRP A 82 -38.97 -13.88 -4.37
CA TRP A 82 -38.43 -14.10 -5.71
C TRP A 82 -36.90 -13.96 -5.70
N SER A 83 -36.22 -14.75 -6.52
CA SER A 83 -34.78 -14.63 -6.75
C SER A 83 -34.52 -13.78 -7.99
N ARG A 84 -33.39 -13.08 -7.97
CA ARG A 84 -32.91 -12.27 -9.09
C ARG A 84 -31.70 -12.96 -9.71
N ASP A 85 -31.59 -12.87 -11.03
CA ASP A 85 -30.35 -13.23 -11.72
C ASP A 85 -29.14 -12.41 -11.19
N GLY A 86 -27.98 -13.07 -11.07
CA GLY A 86 -26.76 -12.47 -10.51
C GLY A 86 -26.66 -12.45 -8.98
N ILE A 87 -27.66 -12.92 -8.23
CA ILE A 87 -27.58 -13.13 -6.78
C ILE A 87 -28.12 -14.53 -6.44
N PRO A 88 -27.31 -15.58 -6.68
CA PRO A 88 -27.71 -16.94 -6.31
C PRO A 88 -27.87 -17.01 -4.79
N ASP A 89 -28.76 -17.88 -4.31
CA ASP A 89 -28.97 -18.17 -2.89
C ASP A 89 -29.58 -17.04 -2.02
N LYS A 90 -29.98 -15.91 -2.62
CA LYS A 90 -30.72 -14.85 -1.90
C LYS A 90 -32.08 -14.61 -2.52
N GLU A 91 -33.10 -14.65 -1.67
CA GLU A 91 -34.47 -14.29 -2.05
C GLU A 91 -34.82 -12.87 -1.58
N ILE A 92 -35.47 -12.13 -2.47
CA ILE A 92 -36.05 -10.83 -2.17
C ILE A 92 -37.51 -11.06 -1.79
N ARG A 93 -37.89 -10.62 -0.59
CA ARG A 93 -39.27 -10.67 -0.09
C ARG A 93 -39.95 -9.35 -0.38
N THR A 94 -41.07 -9.41 -1.08
CA THR A 94 -41.89 -8.27 -1.47
C THR A 94 -43.26 -8.41 -0.82
N GLU A 95 -43.68 -7.38 -0.07
CA GLU A 95 -45.03 -7.31 0.48
C GLU A 95 -46.00 -6.72 -0.56
N VAL A 96 -47.17 -7.34 -0.69
CA VAL A 96 -48.26 -6.88 -1.53
C VAL A 96 -49.42 -6.51 -0.61
N LEU A 97 -49.67 -5.22 -0.48
CA LEU A 97 -50.72 -4.66 0.37
C LEU A 97 -52.02 -4.55 -0.41
N TRP A 98 -53.11 -5.07 0.14
CA TRP A 98 -54.44 -4.85 -0.41
C TRP A 98 -55.04 -3.53 0.11
N SER A 99 -55.76 -2.80 -0.75
CA SER A 99 -56.46 -1.56 -0.37
C SER A 99 -57.65 -1.77 0.57
N GLY A 100 -58.11 -3.00 0.78
CA GLY A 100 -59.23 -3.33 1.66
C GLY A 100 -60.61 -2.91 1.13
N THR A 101 -60.68 -2.39 -0.09
CA THR A 101 -61.92 -1.85 -0.68
C THR A 101 -62.30 -2.62 -1.94
N LEU A 102 -63.59 -3.00 -2.03
CA LEU A 102 -64.20 -3.60 -3.22
C LEU A 102 -65.28 -2.66 -3.73
N ASN A 103 -65.07 -2.07 -4.90
CA ASN A 103 -66.05 -1.17 -5.51
C ASN A 103 -66.88 -1.93 -6.54
N MET A 104 -68.10 -2.31 -6.16
CA MET A 104 -69.02 -3.01 -7.06
C MET A 104 -69.93 -2.02 -7.78
N THR A 105 -70.01 -2.12 -9.11
CA THR A 105 -70.93 -1.35 -9.94
C THR A 105 -71.93 -2.28 -10.61
N TYR A 106 -73.21 -2.00 -10.37
CA TYR A 106 -74.34 -2.70 -10.98
C TYR A 106 -74.91 -1.82 -12.10
N PRO A 107 -75.30 -2.41 -13.24
CA PRO A 107 -75.90 -1.65 -14.33
C PRO A 107 -77.35 -1.30 -13.95
N THR A 108 -77.64 -0.01 -13.78
CA THR A 108 -78.98 0.48 -13.42
C THR A 108 -79.87 0.73 -14.65
N ASP A 109 -79.28 0.98 -15.82
CA ASP A 109 -79.99 1.19 -17.08
C ASP A 109 -79.39 0.29 -18.17
N LEU A 110 -80.15 -0.71 -18.62
CA LEU A 110 -79.75 -1.63 -19.70
C LEU A 110 -80.40 -1.18 -21.00
N ASN A 111 -79.59 -0.62 -21.92
CA ASN A 111 -80.02 -0.48 -23.31
C ASN A 111 -80.17 -1.88 -23.92
N ASN A 112 -81.14 -2.08 -24.84
CA ASN A 112 -81.41 -3.39 -25.50
C ASN A 112 -80.18 -4.05 -26.16
N ASN A 113 -79.10 -3.29 -26.39
CA ASN A 113 -77.87 -3.76 -27.02
C ASN A 113 -76.72 -4.00 -26.02
N GLN A 114 -76.91 -3.79 -24.72
CA GLN A 114 -75.87 -3.98 -23.70
C GLN A 114 -76.20 -5.13 -22.77
N PRO A 115 -75.40 -6.22 -22.76
CA PRO A 115 -75.59 -7.30 -21.80
C PRO A 115 -75.28 -6.80 -20.39
N ALA A 116 -76.13 -7.15 -19.44
CA ALA A 116 -75.92 -6.86 -18.02
C ALA A 116 -74.61 -7.49 -17.53
N ARG A 117 -73.80 -6.68 -16.85
CA ARG A 117 -72.51 -7.08 -16.28
C ARG A 117 -72.31 -6.41 -14.93
N VAL A 118 -71.76 -7.14 -13.98
CA VAL A 118 -71.30 -6.62 -12.69
C VAL A 118 -69.80 -6.39 -12.80
N ALA A 119 -69.34 -5.18 -12.46
CA ALA A 119 -67.92 -4.89 -12.36
C ALA A 119 -67.52 -4.69 -10.90
N CYS A 120 -66.36 -5.23 -10.52
CA CYS A 120 -65.76 -5.03 -9.20
C CYS A 120 -64.33 -4.56 -9.39
N ASP A 121 -64.03 -3.37 -8.84
CA ASP A 121 -62.69 -2.80 -8.89
C ASP A 121 -62.04 -2.82 -7.51
N THR A 122 -60.80 -3.28 -7.48
CA THR A 122 -59.96 -3.36 -6.29
C THR A 122 -58.52 -2.96 -6.63
N SER A 123 -57.73 -2.57 -5.63
CA SER A 123 -56.33 -2.16 -5.86
C SER A 123 -55.36 -2.78 -4.87
N PHE A 124 -54.14 -3.01 -5.37
CA PHE A 124 -53.00 -3.55 -4.63
C PHE A 124 -51.81 -2.62 -4.75
N THR A 125 -51.02 -2.52 -3.68
CA THR A 125 -49.73 -1.84 -3.67
C THR A 125 -48.63 -2.86 -3.48
N ILE A 126 -47.84 -3.10 -4.53
CA ILE A 126 -46.69 -4.01 -4.49
C ILE A 126 -45.46 -3.19 -4.08
N LYS A 127 -44.87 -3.51 -2.93
CA LYS A 127 -43.70 -2.80 -2.40
C LYS A 127 -42.40 -3.42 -2.90
N GLY A 128 -42.09 -3.20 -4.18
CA GLY A 128 -40.92 -3.75 -4.86
C GLY A 128 -39.62 -2.96 -4.67
N TRP A 129 -38.64 -3.36 -5.48
CA TRP A 129 -37.29 -2.81 -5.54
C TRP A 129 -36.89 -2.64 -7.01
N LEU A 130 -36.34 -1.46 -7.35
CA LEU A 130 -35.75 -1.20 -8.66
C LEU A 130 -34.23 -1.21 -8.55
N PHE A 131 -33.58 -2.05 -9.36
CA PHE A 131 -32.14 -2.19 -9.38
C PHE A 131 -31.53 -1.33 -10.48
N LYS A 132 -30.30 -0.85 -10.25
CA LYS A 132 -29.48 -0.31 -11.35
C LYS A 132 -28.99 -1.46 -12.22
N ALA A 133 -28.47 -1.14 -13.41
CA ALA A 133 -27.77 -2.12 -14.21
C ALA A 133 -26.64 -2.77 -13.40
N ASP A 134 -26.42 -4.07 -13.61
CA ASP A 134 -25.32 -4.77 -12.97
C ASP A 134 -23.99 -4.21 -13.45
N SER A 135 -23.10 -3.94 -12.50
CA SER A 135 -21.73 -3.56 -12.83
C SER A 135 -20.93 -4.78 -13.23
N ASP A 136 -19.89 -4.55 -14.03
CA ASP A 136 -18.94 -5.58 -14.41
C ASP A 136 -18.33 -6.28 -13.19
N VAL A 137 -18.03 -7.57 -13.36
CA VAL A 137 -17.39 -8.39 -12.32
C VAL A 137 -15.99 -7.88 -12.03
N VAL A 138 -15.65 -7.77 -10.74
CA VAL A 138 -14.35 -7.27 -10.28
C VAL A 138 -13.48 -8.44 -9.83
N GLY A 139 -12.22 -8.47 -10.29
CA GLY A 139 -11.26 -9.50 -9.90
C GLY A 139 -10.90 -9.43 -8.42
N ARG A 140 -10.79 -10.58 -7.76
CA ARG A 140 -10.39 -10.66 -6.35
C ARG A 140 -8.86 -10.59 -6.21
N ILE A 141 -8.39 -9.80 -5.25
CA ILE A 141 -6.96 -9.77 -4.87
C ILE A 141 -6.72 -10.91 -3.88
N PHE A 142 -5.98 -11.93 -4.31
CA PHE A 142 -5.66 -13.10 -3.48
C PHE A 142 -4.40 -12.95 -2.65
N LYS A 143 -3.42 -12.19 -3.16
CA LYS A 143 -2.11 -12.05 -2.55
C LYS A 143 -1.61 -10.62 -2.75
N ILE A 144 -1.16 -10.02 -1.66
CA ILE A 144 -0.39 -8.77 -1.68
C ILE A 144 1.01 -9.15 -1.24
N GLU A 145 1.95 -9.12 -2.17
CA GLU A 145 3.36 -9.30 -1.88
C GLU A 145 3.98 -7.93 -1.64
N ASN A 146 4.70 -7.78 -0.53
CA ASN A 146 5.55 -6.63 -0.28
C ASN A 146 6.99 -7.11 -0.20
N ASN A 147 7.90 -6.42 -0.89
CA ASN A 147 9.32 -6.70 -0.84
C ASN A 147 10.09 -5.41 -0.58
N PHE A 148 11.13 -5.50 0.24
CA PHE A 148 11.96 -4.35 0.60
C PHE A 148 13.30 -4.44 -0.14
N TYR A 149 13.71 -3.32 -0.73
CA TYR A 149 14.99 -3.19 -1.42
C TYR A 149 15.74 -2.00 -0.82
N ALA A 150 16.93 -2.24 -0.27
CA ALA A 150 17.82 -1.16 0.13
C ALA A 150 18.49 -0.61 -1.14
N THR A 151 18.19 0.64 -1.48
CA THR A 151 18.81 1.34 -2.61
C THR A 151 19.08 2.78 -2.22
N ASP A 152 20.22 3.32 -2.66
CA ASP A 152 20.62 4.70 -2.38
C ASP A 152 19.79 5.72 -3.18
N GLU A 153 19.13 5.29 -4.25
CA GLU A 153 18.27 6.13 -5.08
C GLU A 153 16.98 5.39 -5.48
N VAL A 154 15.83 6.01 -5.26
CA VAL A 154 14.55 5.53 -5.82
C VAL A 154 14.44 6.06 -7.25
N PRO A 155 14.44 5.23 -8.30
CA PRO A 155 14.30 5.72 -9.68
C PRO A 155 12.95 6.44 -9.81
N ALA A 156 12.98 7.74 -10.08
CA ALA A 156 11.85 8.62 -9.86
C ALA A 156 10.57 8.28 -10.66
N ASN A 157 10.63 7.46 -11.73
CA ASN A 157 9.56 7.47 -12.73
C ASN A 157 8.99 6.11 -13.16
N ASP A 158 9.47 4.97 -12.66
CA ASP A 158 9.07 3.68 -13.25
C ASP A 158 8.47 2.74 -12.21
N ARG A 159 7.15 2.79 -12.01
CA ARG A 159 6.38 1.73 -11.32
C ARG A 159 6.18 0.49 -12.20
N ASN A 160 7.03 0.31 -13.21
CA ASN A 160 6.94 -0.74 -14.24
C ASN A 160 8.01 -1.82 -14.00
N ALA A 161 7.75 -3.05 -14.46
CA ALA A 161 8.63 -4.21 -14.30
C ALA A 161 10.11 -3.97 -14.70
N ALA A 162 10.37 -2.99 -15.57
CA ALA A 162 11.71 -2.57 -15.97
C ALA A 162 12.52 -1.89 -14.84
N ALA A 163 11.88 -1.11 -13.95
CA ALA A 163 12.58 -0.56 -12.77
C ALA A 163 12.90 -1.65 -11.76
N LEU A 164 11.99 -2.60 -11.57
CA LEU A 164 12.24 -3.76 -10.71
C LEU A 164 13.43 -4.58 -11.24
N ALA A 165 13.57 -4.72 -12.56
CA ALA A 165 14.73 -5.36 -13.18
C ALA A 165 16.02 -4.56 -12.96
N LYS A 166 15.99 -3.22 -13.06
CA LYS A 166 17.15 -2.36 -12.74
C LYS A 166 17.56 -2.43 -11.27
N ILE A 167 16.60 -2.43 -10.35
CA ILE A 167 16.83 -2.60 -8.91
C ILE A 167 17.44 -3.98 -8.64
N LYS A 168 16.88 -5.06 -9.21
CA LYS A 168 17.42 -6.43 -9.11
C LYS A 168 18.82 -6.56 -9.72
N ALA A 169 19.09 -5.89 -10.84
CA ALA A 169 20.39 -5.88 -11.48
C ALA A 169 21.42 -5.09 -10.65
N ALA A 170 21.02 -3.94 -10.08
CA ALA A 170 21.85 -3.18 -9.15
C ALA A 170 22.22 -4.08 -7.95
N LEU A 171 21.24 -4.73 -7.31
CA LEU A 171 21.43 -5.66 -6.18
C LEU A 171 22.30 -6.90 -6.46
N SER A 172 22.58 -7.23 -7.73
CA SER A 172 23.46 -8.34 -8.10
C SER A 172 24.95 -7.98 -8.09
N GLY A 173 25.29 -6.72 -7.79
CA GLY A 173 26.66 -6.28 -7.55
C GLY A 173 27.24 -6.85 -6.25
N THR A 174 28.53 -7.15 -6.24
CA THR A 174 29.25 -7.84 -5.16
C THR A 174 29.39 -7.04 -3.85
N ASN A 175 28.77 -5.86 -3.74
CA ASN A 175 29.05 -4.86 -2.69
C ASN A 175 27.81 -4.45 -1.86
N TYR A 176 26.77 -5.26 -1.79
CA TYR A 176 25.67 -5.03 -0.85
C TYR A 176 25.90 -5.84 0.42
N THR A 177 26.83 -5.39 1.26
CA THR A 177 26.91 -5.87 2.63
C THR A 177 25.86 -5.14 3.46
N GLU A 178 25.05 -5.88 4.22
CA GLU A 178 24.08 -5.31 5.19
C GLU A 178 24.76 -4.43 6.26
N THR A 179 26.08 -4.51 6.34
CA THR A 179 26.92 -3.75 7.25
C THR A 179 27.82 -2.79 6.46
N ARG A 180 27.83 -1.53 6.89
CA ARG A 180 28.82 -0.53 6.49
C ARG A 180 29.71 -0.25 7.69
N VAL A 181 31.01 -0.44 7.53
CA VAL A 181 31.98 -0.10 8.55
C VAL A 181 32.22 1.41 8.49
N VAL A 182 32.05 2.08 9.63
CA VAL A 182 32.37 3.51 9.80
C VAL A 182 33.67 3.59 10.60
N SER A 183 34.68 4.25 10.04
CA SER A 183 35.94 4.52 10.72
C SER A 183 35.88 5.87 11.44
N ALA A 184 36.46 5.95 12.64
CA ALA A 184 36.63 7.20 13.39
C ALA A 184 38.08 7.69 13.24
N VAL A 185 38.33 9.00 13.33
CA VAL A 185 39.69 9.58 13.22
C VAL A 185 40.63 8.93 14.25
N PRO A 186 41.87 8.53 13.90
CA PRO A 186 42.78 7.89 14.84
C PRO A 186 43.10 8.86 15.99
N GLN A 187 43.19 8.37 17.22
CA GLN A 187 43.53 9.19 18.38
C GLN A 187 44.74 8.61 19.12
N PRO A 188 45.96 8.87 18.62
CA PRO A 188 47.17 8.47 19.33
C PRO A 188 47.31 9.26 20.65
N GLN A 189 47.71 8.58 21.72
CA GLN A 189 47.85 9.16 23.06
C GLN A 189 49.28 9.05 23.61
N LEU A 190 49.96 7.95 23.32
CA LEU A 190 51.31 7.71 23.85
C LEU A 190 52.19 7.05 22.79
N ILE A 191 53.45 7.49 22.73
CA ILE A 191 54.47 6.94 21.84
C ILE A 191 55.64 6.43 22.68
N SER A 192 56.15 5.24 22.36
CA SER A 192 57.18 4.57 23.18
C SER A 192 58.59 5.13 22.99
N LEU A 193 58.80 6.07 22.06
CA LEU A 193 60.11 6.58 21.67
C LEU A 193 60.24 8.05 22.03
N TYR A 194 61.28 8.42 22.79
CA TYR A 194 61.57 9.81 23.18
C TYR A 194 62.60 10.50 22.28
N LEU A 195 63.58 9.76 21.74
CA LEU A 195 64.66 10.30 20.91
C LEU A 195 65.12 9.28 19.87
N THR A 196 65.33 9.73 18.62
CA THR A 196 65.84 8.90 17.52
C THR A 196 67.31 9.20 17.24
N PRO A 197 68.25 8.28 17.52
CA PRO A 197 69.67 8.47 17.24
C PRO A 197 69.99 8.46 15.74
N VAL A 198 70.99 9.23 15.32
CA VAL A 198 71.55 9.19 13.96
C VAL A 198 71.95 7.78 13.55
N ASN A 199 71.73 7.42 12.28
CA ASN A 199 72.06 6.14 11.67
C ASN A 199 71.43 4.89 12.32
N ASN A 200 70.43 5.07 13.18
CA ASN A 200 69.73 3.94 13.80
C ASN A 200 68.30 3.85 13.25
N SER A 201 67.98 2.73 12.58
CA SER A 201 66.60 2.40 12.22
C SER A 201 65.98 1.54 13.31
N GLY A 202 64.70 1.72 13.60
CA GLY A 202 64.00 0.93 14.62
C GLY A 202 62.50 0.95 14.44
N SER A 203 61.81 0.45 15.46
CA SER A 203 60.35 0.47 15.52
C SER A 203 59.90 1.18 16.80
N VAL A 204 58.78 1.87 16.71
CA VAL A 204 58.12 2.56 17.82
C VAL A 204 56.70 2.03 17.96
N SER A 205 56.26 1.81 19.19
CA SER A 205 54.88 1.47 19.49
C SER A 205 54.11 2.73 19.88
N ILE A 206 52.96 2.93 19.24
CA ILE A 206 52.02 4.00 19.51
C ILE A 206 50.75 3.38 20.10
N PHE A 207 50.28 3.96 21.19
CA PHE A 207 49.08 3.56 21.90
C PHE A 207 48.04 4.66 21.79
N GLY A 208 46.78 4.29 21.61
CA GLY A 208 45.68 5.22 21.39
C GLY A 208 44.34 4.51 21.27
N SER A 209 43.40 5.15 20.58
CA SER A 209 42.11 4.57 20.19
C SER A 209 41.82 4.79 18.71
N SER A 210 40.95 3.96 18.12
CA SER A 210 40.57 4.04 16.70
C SER A 210 41.75 3.84 15.73
N LEU A 211 42.69 2.95 16.09
CA LEU A 211 43.88 2.63 15.28
C LEU A 211 43.64 1.47 14.32
N GLN A 212 42.52 0.74 14.43
CA GLN A 212 42.26 -0.47 13.65
C GLN A 212 42.24 -0.24 12.13
N TYR A 213 41.79 0.94 11.68
CA TYR A 213 41.60 1.28 10.28
C TYR A 213 42.62 2.30 9.76
N VAL A 214 43.84 2.32 10.31
CA VAL A 214 44.92 3.17 9.80
C VAL A 214 45.41 2.63 8.45
N ASN A 215 45.29 3.46 7.41
CA ASN A 215 45.65 3.12 6.03
C ASN A 215 47.07 3.56 5.66
N ALA A 216 47.57 4.64 6.27
CA ALA A 216 48.92 5.13 5.99
C ALA A 216 49.55 5.80 7.23
N VAL A 217 50.87 5.71 7.33
CA VAL A 217 51.66 6.34 8.40
C VAL A 217 52.81 7.12 7.79
N TYR A 218 52.93 8.39 8.20
CA TYR A 218 54.01 9.27 7.77
C TYR A 218 54.78 9.82 8.96
N LEU A 219 56.05 10.11 8.75
CA LEU A 219 56.98 10.55 9.78
C LEU A 219 57.53 11.91 9.39
N SER A 220 57.69 12.81 10.36
CA SER A 220 58.42 14.08 10.18
C SER A 220 59.48 14.22 11.26
N GLY A 221 60.62 14.82 10.91
CA GLY A 221 61.71 15.05 11.85
C GLY A 221 61.68 16.45 12.45
N SER A 222 62.20 16.58 13.67
CA SER A 222 62.43 17.88 14.34
C SER A 222 63.36 18.83 13.58
N ASN A 223 64.21 18.29 12.69
CA ASN A 223 65.04 19.07 11.78
C ASN A 223 64.73 18.68 10.33
N SER A 224 64.70 19.67 9.44
CA SER A 224 64.56 19.53 7.99
C SER A 224 65.53 18.53 7.34
N SER A 225 66.71 18.30 7.96
CA SER A 225 67.71 17.35 7.47
C SER A 225 67.66 15.97 8.13
N MET A 226 66.71 15.72 9.04
CA MET A 226 66.65 14.46 9.80
C MET A 226 66.27 13.27 8.90
N PHE A 227 65.35 13.49 7.96
CA PHE A 227 64.97 12.50 6.96
C PHE A 227 65.20 13.06 5.56
N THR A 228 65.87 12.28 4.71
CA THR A 228 66.10 12.61 3.31
C THR A 228 64.89 12.22 2.46
N ASN A 229 64.64 12.91 1.34
CA ASN A 229 63.52 12.65 0.41
C ASN A 229 62.13 12.93 0.99
N THR A 230 61.95 14.07 1.65
CA THR A 230 60.64 14.49 2.14
C THR A 230 59.67 14.75 0.98
N ILE A 231 58.40 14.40 1.20
CA ILE A 231 57.29 14.54 0.25
C ILE A 231 56.21 15.46 0.81
N THR A 232 55.27 15.82 -0.06
CA THR A 232 54.03 16.53 0.28
C THR A 232 52.86 15.57 0.11
N VAL A 233 52.03 15.45 1.13
CA VAL A 233 50.92 14.49 1.19
C VAL A 233 49.60 15.22 1.33
N SER A 234 48.68 14.96 0.40
CA SER A 234 47.32 15.51 0.38
C SER A 234 46.28 14.40 0.23
N THR A 235 46.06 13.62 1.29
CA THR A 235 45.18 12.44 1.27
C THR A 235 43.71 12.75 0.97
N PHE A 236 43.24 13.97 1.26
CA PHE A 236 41.83 14.35 1.14
C PHE A 236 41.54 15.34 -0.01
N ALA A 237 42.44 15.48 -0.99
CA ALA A 237 42.31 16.47 -2.07
C ALA A 237 40.97 16.39 -2.84
N ASN A 238 40.38 15.19 -2.94
CA ASN A 238 39.15 14.94 -3.69
C ASN A 238 37.88 15.07 -2.84
N VAL A 239 37.99 15.36 -1.53
CA VAL A 239 36.85 15.50 -0.62
C VAL A 239 36.87 16.93 -0.03
N PRO A 240 36.04 17.87 -0.53
CA PRO A 240 36.09 19.28 -0.14
C PRO A 240 35.90 19.53 1.36
N SER A 241 35.06 18.74 2.03
CA SER A 241 34.81 18.86 3.47
C SER A 241 36.01 18.43 4.32
N LEU A 242 36.67 17.33 3.95
CA LEU A 242 37.82 16.80 4.68
C LEU A 242 39.11 17.55 4.35
N SER A 243 39.32 18.02 3.12
CA SER A 243 40.50 18.83 2.75
C SER A 243 40.57 20.18 3.47
N ALA A 244 39.42 20.76 3.83
CA ALA A 244 39.38 21.99 4.63
C ALA A 244 39.77 21.75 6.10
N GLN A 245 39.38 20.59 6.67
CA GLN A 245 39.65 20.24 8.06
C GLN A 245 41.04 19.62 8.26
N TYR A 246 41.53 18.89 7.25
CA TYR A 246 42.79 18.16 7.24
C TYR A 246 43.68 18.67 6.09
N PRO A 247 44.40 19.78 6.29
CA PRO A 247 45.21 20.39 5.23
C PRO A 247 46.40 19.52 4.84
N THR A 248 46.93 19.79 3.65
CA THR A 248 48.12 19.15 3.08
C THR A 248 49.33 19.28 4.03
N ILE A 249 50.03 18.17 4.26
CA ILE A 249 51.24 18.13 5.09
C ILE A 249 52.47 18.06 4.18
N THR A 250 53.45 18.92 4.42
CA THR A 250 54.74 18.96 3.71
C THR A 250 55.88 18.53 4.64
N GLY A 251 56.96 17.99 4.11
CA GLY A 251 58.14 17.68 4.93
C GLY A 251 58.04 16.34 5.68
N VAL A 252 57.27 15.40 5.13
CA VAL A 252 57.08 14.07 5.71
C VAL A 252 57.70 12.99 4.84
N ILE A 253 58.01 11.84 5.42
CA ILE A 253 58.40 10.63 4.70
C ILE A 253 57.43 9.48 5.05
N PRO A 254 57.17 8.53 4.16
CA PRO A 254 56.41 7.33 4.53
C PRO A 254 57.20 6.50 5.55
N ALA A 255 56.51 5.88 6.51
CA ALA A 255 57.12 4.88 7.37
C ALA A 255 57.62 3.68 6.54
N THR A 256 58.69 3.02 6.99
CA THR A 256 59.26 1.83 6.31
C THR A 256 58.25 0.69 6.28
N SER A 257 57.55 0.49 7.39
CA SER A 257 56.41 -0.42 7.53
C SER A 257 55.64 -0.06 8.79
N PHE A 258 54.37 -0.45 8.86
CA PHE A 258 53.59 -0.39 10.10
C PHE A 258 52.74 -1.63 10.23
N VAL A 259 52.47 -2.03 11.47
CA VAL A 259 51.63 -3.17 11.81
C VAL A 259 50.61 -2.71 12.85
N VAL A 260 49.33 -2.81 12.50
CA VAL A 260 48.22 -2.58 13.43
C VAL A 260 48.01 -3.86 14.23
N GLU A 261 48.36 -3.84 15.51
CA GLU A 261 48.25 -5.02 16.38
C GLU A 261 46.86 -5.14 17.01
N SER A 262 46.22 -4.01 17.31
CA SER A 262 44.85 -3.91 17.83
C SER A 262 44.29 -2.51 17.59
N ASP A 263 43.02 -2.28 17.92
CA ASP A 263 42.44 -0.93 17.85
C ASP A 263 43.15 0.10 18.75
N ASN A 264 43.92 -0.38 19.73
CA ASN A 264 44.61 0.48 20.69
C ASN A 264 46.13 0.51 20.54
N LYS A 265 46.70 -0.24 19.58
CA LYS A 265 48.16 -0.32 19.41
C LYS A 265 48.58 -0.51 17.96
N ILE A 266 49.50 0.34 17.51
CA ILE A 266 50.18 0.24 16.22
C ILE A 266 51.70 0.30 16.44
N THR A 267 52.44 -0.54 15.72
CA THR A 267 53.90 -0.52 15.71
C THR A 267 54.40 -0.01 14.37
N VAL A 268 55.20 1.04 14.37
CA VAL A 268 55.67 1.77 13.18
C VAL A 268 57.18 1.66 13.10
N SER A 269 57.70 1.23 11.95
CA SER A 269 59.13 1.15 11.68
C SER A 269 59.61 2.36 10.89
N TYR A 270 60.72 2.96 11.29
CA TYR A 270 61.26 4.18 10.71
C TYR A 270 62.64 3.95 10.07
N PRO A 271 62.98 4.66 8.98
CA PRO A 271 64.29 4.57 8.36
C PRO A 271 65.36 5.27 9.20
N ALA A 272 66.62 4.90 9.02
CA ALA A 272 67.74 5.49 9.76
C ALA A 272 67.83 7.02 9.49
N PRO A 273 67.76 7.88 10.53
CA PRO A 273 67.81 9.32 10.33
C PRO A 273 69.25 9.81 10.11
N ALA A 274 69.40 10.89 9.36
CA ALA A 274 70.70 11.52 9.07
C ALA A 274 71.22 12.41 10.20
N THR A 275 70.34 12.81 11.13
CA THR A 275 70.69 13.57 12.35
C THR A 275 69.88 13.07 13.54
N THR A 276 70.45 13.11 14.75
CA THR A 276 69.72 12.79 15.98
C THR A 276 68.63 13.83 16.24
N GLY A 277 67.43 13.39 16.59
CA GLY A 277 66.31 14.28 16.89
C GLY A 277 65.04 13.55 17.32
N ILE A 278 63.98 14.33 17.55
CA ILE A 278 62.62 13.84 17.82
C ILE A 278 61.89 13.71 16.48
N MET A 279 61.00 12.73 16.36
CA MET A 279 60.16 12.52 15.18
C MET A 279 58.66 12.61 15.54
N ASN A 280 57.88 13.29 14.71
CA ASN A 280 56.42 13.28 14.74
C ASN A 280 55.90 12.12 13.88
N VAL A 281 54.84 11.46 14.33
CA VAL A 281 54.17 10.39 13.59
C VAL A 281 52.74 10.80 13.26
N PHE A 282 52.40 10.79 11.98
CA PHE A 282 51.07 11.05 11.46
C PHE A 282 50.38 9.75 11.06
N LEU A 283 49.20 9.50 11.62
CA LEU A 283 48.37 8.33 11.35
C LEU A 283 47.17 8.76 10.50
N PHE A 284 46.98 8.14 9.34
CA PHE A 284 45.92 8.47 8.39
C PHE A 284 44.92 7.33 8.27
N ASN A 285 43.64 7.67 8.19
CA ASN A 285 42.57 6.77 7.77
C ASN A 285 41.58 7.49 6.84
N GLU A 286 40.48 6.82 6.49
CA GLU A 286 39.45 7.39 5.62
C GLU A 286 38.69 8.56 6.26
N ALA A 287 38.69 8.67 7.59
CA ALA A 287 37.97 9.71 8.33
C ALA A 287 38.82 10.98 8.58
N GLY A 288 40.14 10.88 8.59
CA GLY A 288 41.05 11.99 8.88
C GLY A 288 42.48 11.55 9.19
N TYR A 289 43.27 12.47 9.74
CA TYR A 289 44.57 12.14 10.32
C TYR A 289 44.71 12.72 11.73
N ALA A 290 45.61 12.13 12.50
CA ALA A 290 46.08 12.68 13.77
C ALA A 290 47.59 12.47 13.89
N ASP A 291 48.24 13.33 14.66
CA ASP A 291 49.68 13.30 14.89
C ASP A 291 50.01 13.05 16.36
N ILE A 292 51.23 12.57 16.61
CA ILE A 292 51.76 12.40 17.96
C ILE A 292 53.25 12.71 18.00
N LEU A 293 53.59 13.58 18.95
CA LEU A 293 54.95 13.91 19.31
C LEU A 293 55.31 13.24 20.64
N PRO A 294 56.56 12.75 20.79
CA PRO A 294 57.10 12.28 22.06
C PRO A 294 57.14 13.30 23.20
#